data_AF-A0A6V7GVZ0-F1
#
_entry.id   AF-A0A6V7GVZ0-F1
#
_cell.length_a   1.000
_cell.length_b   1.000
_cell.length_c   1.000
_cell.angle_alpha   90.00
_cell.angle_beta   90.00
_cell.angle_gamma   90.00
#
_symmetry.space_group_name_H-M   'P 1'
#
loop_
_entity.id
_entity.type
_entity.pdbx_description
1 polymer ?
#
loop_
_entity_poly.entity_id
_entity_poly.type
_entity_poly.pdbx_seq_one_letter_code
_entity_poly.pdbx_strand_id
1 'polypeptide(L)'
;MRASLLLLGGIVVFSLAVARALSCVCSPFECDILTDDDCPGGLTWDPCRCCKVCARVEGEPCGGLFGFSGSCADGLQCVIKNLLPNTREVDEGVCTSEWNLDFYSQIY
;
A
#
# COMPACT_ATOMS: atom_id res chain seq x y z
N MET A 1 -12.97 -35.21 24.56
CA MET A 1 -11.82 -35.45 23.66
C MET A 1 -12.18 -35.25 22.18
N ARG A 2 -13.17 -35.94 21.61
CA ARG A 2 -13.54 -35.80 20.18
C ARG A 2 -14.06 -34.42 19.78
N ALA A 3 -14.92 -33.79 20.60
CA ALA A 3 -15.43 -32.45 20.34
C ALA A 3 -14.31 -31.39 20.31
N SER A 4 -13.31 -31.51 21.20
CA SER A 4 -12.15 -30.61 21.23
C SER A 4 -11.28 -30.74 19.97
N LEU A 5 -11.09 -31.95 19.44
CA LEU A 5 -10.37 -32.16 18.18
C LEU A 5 -11.13 -31.60 16.97
N LEU A 6 -12.46 -31.69 16.94
CA LEU A 6 -13.29 -31.12 15.87
C LEU A 6 -13.28 -29.58 15.90
N LEU A 7 -13.34 -28.99 17.10
CA LEU A 7 -13.23 -27.54 17.27
C LEU A 7 -11.86 -27.01 16.85
N LEU A 8 -10.77 -27.68 17.28
CA LEU A 8 -9.41 -27.32 16.88
C LEU A 8 -9.22 -27.47 15.36
N GLY A 9 -9.69 -28.58 14.77
CA GLY A 9 -9.64 -28.78 13.32
C GLY A 9 -10.43 -27.71 12.55
N GLY A 10 -11.63 -27.36 13.03
CA GLY A 10 -12.45 -26.30 12.43
C GLY A 10 -11.79 -24.92 12.48
N ILE A 11 -11.18 -24.56 13.62
CA ILE A 11 -10.44 -23.30 13.76
C ILE A 11 -9.25 -23.26 12.81
N VAL A 12 -8.48 -24.35 12.68
CA VAL A 12 -7.32 -24.40 11.77
C VAL A 12 -7.76 -24.22 10.31
N VAL A 13 -8.82 -24.91 9.87
CA VAL A 13 -9.35 -24.78 8.50
C VAL A 13 -9.88 -23.37 8.25
N PHE A 14 -10.60 -22.79 9.21
CA PHE A 14 -11.12 -21.42 9.10
C PHE A 14 -9.99 -20.39 9.01
N SER A 15 -8.98 -20.50 9.87
CA SER A 15 -7.79 -19.64 9.86
C SER A 15 -7.02 -19.73 8.53
N LEU A 16 -6.88 -20.93 7.97
CA LEU A 16 -6.25 -21.12 6.65
C LEU A 16 -7.06 -20.48 5.52
N ALA A 17 -8.39 -20.55 5.57
CA ALA A 17 -9.25 -19.91 4.59
C ALA A 17 -9.15 -18.38 4.64
N VAL A 18 -9.15 -17.80 5.84
CA VAL A 18 -8.99 -16.34 6.04
C VAL A 18 -7.60 -15.86 5.59
N ALA A 19 -6.54 -16.64 5.88
CA ALA A 19 -5.18 -16.30 5.45
C ALA A 19 -5.04 -16.22 3.91
N ARG A 20 -5.79 -17.05 3.16
CA ARG A 20 -5.83 -17.01 1.69
C ARG A 20 -6.64 -15.82 1.15
N ALA A 21 -7.60 -15.30 1.90
CA ALA A 21 -8.40 -14.14 1.48
C ALA A 21 -7.59 -12.82 1.52
N LEU A 22 -6.52 -12.78 2.31
CA LEU A 22 -5.61 -11.63 2.39
C LEU A 22 -4.33 -11.79 1.55
N SER A 23 -4.21 -12.88 0.78
CA SER A 23 -3.05 -13.12 -0.07
C SER A 23 -3.24 -12.51 -1.45
N CYS A 24 -2.23 -11.78 -1.92
CA CYS A 24 -2.21 -11.28 -3.28
C CYS A 24 -2.18 -12.42 -4.30
N VAL A 25 -2.91 -12.24 -5.39
CA VAL A 25 -2.75 -13.05 -6.61
C VAL A 25 -1.72 -12.35 -7.49
N CYS A 26 -0.64 -13.04 -7.84
CA CYS A 26 0.41 -12.50 -8.69
C CYS A 26 0.49 -13.29 -10.00
N SER A 27 0.33 -12.58 -11.11
CA SER A 27 0.42 -13.10 -12.47
C SER A 27 1.42 -12.24 -13.24
N PRO A 28 2.73 -12.58 -13.21
CA PRO A 28 3.77 -11.71 -13.75
C PRO A 28 3.69 -11.51 -15.27
N PHE A 29 2.94 -12.37 -15.98
CA PHE A 29 2.72 -12.27 -17.42
C PHE A 29 1.68 -11.21 -17.80
N GLU A 30 0.88 -10.73 -16.85
CA GLU A 30 -0.13 -9.69 -17.05
C GLU A 30 0.37 -8.30 -16.62
N CYS A 31 1.61 -8.20 -16.15
CA CYS A 31 2.21 -6.92 -15.78
C CYS A 31 2.52 -6.06 -17.01
N ASP A 32 2.37 -4.75 -16.86
CA ASP A 32 2.81 -3.78 -17.87
C ASP A 32 4.35 -3.79 -18.02
N ILE A 33 4.82 -3.65 -19.26
CA ILE A 33 6.24 -3.50 -19.57
C ILE A 33 6.56 -2.02 -19.52
N LEU A 34 7.13 -1.58 -18.40
CA LEU A 34 7.52 -0.18 -18.16
C LEU A 34 9.04 -0.06 -18.12
N THR A 35 9.55 1.04 -18.65
CA THR A 35 10.95 1.46 -18.57
C THR A 35 11.08 2.72 -17.72
N ASP A 36 12.31 3.05 -17.30
CA ASP A 36 12.55 4.28 -16.53
C ASP A 36 12.18 5.55 -17.32
N ASP A 37 12.23 5.51 -18.66
CA ASP A 37 11.82 6.63 -19.51
C ASP A 37 10.29 6.86 -19.50
N ASP A 38 9.50 5.82 -19.20
CA ASP A 38 8.03 5.92 -19.12
C ASP A 38 7.57 6.54 -17.79
N CYS A 39 8.40 6.46 -16.74
CA CYS A 39 8.05 6.84 -15.38
C CYS A 39 8.95 7.98 -14.89
N PRO A 40 8.48 9.25 -14.88
CA PRO A 40 9.31 10.38 -14.44
C PRO A 40 9.75 10.28 -12.97
N GLY A 41 8.98 9.56 -12.13
CA GLY A 41 9.33 9.26 -10.74
C GLY A 41 10.12 7.96 -10.54
N GLY A 42 10.48 7.26 -11.62
CA GLY A 42 11.10 5.94 -11.58
C GLY A 42 10.12 4.79 -11.32
N LEU A 43 10.67 3.57 -11.28
CA LEU A 43 9.90 2.33 -11.15
C LEU A 43 9.90 1.77 -9.72
N THR A 44 8.72 1.69 -9.12
CA THR A 44 8.49 1.03 -7.83
C THR A 44 7.72 -0.28 -7.98
N TRP A 45 7.49 -0.99 -6.89
CA TRP A 45 6.69 -2.21 -6.87
C TRP A 45 5.25 -1.90 -6.45
N ASP A 46 4.29 -2.64 -7.00
CA ASP A 46 2.93 -2.64 -6.48
C ASP A 46 2.90 -3.11 -4.99
N PRO A 47 1.80 -2.87 -4.25
CA PRO A 47 1.70 -3.28 -2.85
C PRO A 47 1.84 -4.79 -2.60
N CYS A 48 1.56 -5.59 -3.63
CA CYS A 48 1.69 -7.03 -3.63
C CYS A 48 3.10 -7.52 -3.98
N ARG A 49 4.00 -6.61 -4.38
CA ARG A 49 5.33 -6.86 -4.92
C ARG A 49 5.34 -7.83 -6.11
N CYS A 50 4.34 -7.71 -7.00
CA CYS A 50 4.23 -8.53 -8.19
C CYS A 50 4.74 -7.83 -9.44
N CYS A 51 4.20 -6.65 -9.74
CA CYS A 51 4.52 -5.87 -10.93
C CYS A 51 5.32 -4.62 -10.59
N LYS A 52 6.17 -4.20 -11.53
CA LYS A 52 6.74 -2.85 -11.53
C LYS A 52 5.69 -1.85 -11.99
N VAL A 53 5.60 -0.71 -11.31
CA VAL A 53 4.66 0.38 -11.59
C VAL A 53 5.39 1.72 -11.45
N CYS A 54 4.88 2.79 -12.05
CA CYS A 54 5.47 4.11 -11.85
C CYS A 54 5.30 4.57 -10.39
N ALA A 55 6.36 5.11 -9.82
CA ALA A 55 6.29 5.78 -8.53
C ALA A 55 5.57 7.13 -8.67
N ARG A 56 4.89 7.54 -7.61
CA ARG A 56 4.12 8.78 -7.53
C ARG A 56 5.03 9.97 -7.37
N VAL A 57 4.81 11.01 -8.17
CA VAL A 57 5.62 12.26 -8.11
C VAL A 57 5.01 13.26 -7.12
N GLU A 58 5.71 14.37 -6.88
CA GLU A 58 5.27 15.39 -5.92
C GLU A 58 3.86 15.92 -6.26
N GLY A 59 2.99 15.97 -5.25
CA GLY A 59 1.59 16.40 -5.40
C GLY A 59 0.60 15.29 -5.79
N GLU A 60 1.07 14.09 -6.14
CA GLU A 60 0.19 12.96 -6.44
C GLU A 60 -0.28 12.22 -5.18
N PRO A 61 -1.46 11.55 -5.24
CA PRO A 61 -1.96 10.75 -4.13
C PRO A 61 -1.09 9.51 -3.89
N CYS A 62 -0.96 9.11 -2.63
CA CYS A 62 -0.14 7.98 -2.21
C CYS A 62 -0.73 7.26 -0.99
N GLY A 63 -0.24 6.06 -0.70
CA GLY A 63 -0.72 5.27 0.44
C GLY A 63 -2.10 4.68 0.16
N GLY A 64 -3.07 5.04 0.97
CA GLY A 64 -4.43 4.52 0.89
C GLY A 64 -4.53 3.07 1.40
N LEU A 65 -5.68 2.44 1.17
CA LEU A 65 -6.01 1.17 1.78
C LEU A 65 -5.07 0.10 1.20
N PHE A 66 -4.27 -0.54 2.06
CA PHE A 66 -3.21 -1.47 1.65
C PHE A 66 -2.15 -0.89 0.70
N GLY A 67 -2.04 0.44 0.55
CA GLY A 67 -1.05 1.07 -0.33
C GLY A 67 -1.48 1.21 -1.80
N PHE A 68 -2.74 0.96 -2.15
CA PHE A 68 -3.21 0.96 -3.55
C PHE A 68 -3.27 2.35 -4.21
N SER A 69 -3.20 3.45 -3.47
CA SER A 69 -3.07 4.80 -4.07
C SER A 69 -1.68 5.02 -4.68
N GLY A 70 -0.68 4.20 -4.32
CA GLY A 70 0.65 4.19 -4.90
C GLY A 70 1.75 4.55 -3.90
N SER A 71 2.99 4.36 -4.32
CA SER A 71 4.19 4.68 -3.53
C SER A 71 4.93 5.86 -4.15
N CYS A 72 5.42 6.78 -3.32
CA CYS A 72 6.14 7.95 -3.79
C CYS A 72 7.51 7.60 -4.40
N ALA A 73 7.97 8.45 -5.31
CA ALA A 73 9.31 8.43 -5.88
C ALA A 73 10.38 8.66 -4.79
N ASP A 74 11.62 8.28 -5.11
CA ASP A 74 12.74 8.45 -4.19
C ASP A 74 12.91 9.92 -3.77
N GLY A 75 13.08 10.15 -2.47
CA GLY A 75 13.20 11.50 -1.89
C GLY A 75 11.88 12.20 -1.56
N LEU A 76 10.73 11.57 -1.82
CA LEU A 76 9.42 12.05 -1.42
C LEU A 76 8.83 11.20 -0.28
N GLN A 77 8.03 11.83 0.58
CA GLN A 77 7.31 11.18 1.66
C GLN A 77 5.80 11.26 1.44
N CYS A 78 5.07 10.21 1.81
CA CYS A 78 3.61 10.22 1.74
C CYS A 78 3.03 10.86 3.00
N VAL A 79 2.47 12.08 2.86
CA VAL A 79 1.97 12.87 4.00
C VAL A 79 0.43 12.83 4.03
N ILE A 80 -0.14 12.36 5.14
CA ILE A 80 -1.59 12.26 5.35
C ILE A 80 -2.06 13.48 6.14
N LYS A 81 -2.75 14.43 5.47
CA LYS A 81 -3.12 15.73 6.07
C LYS A 81 -4.43 15.71 6.89
N ASN A 82 -5.16 14.60 6.97
CA ASN A 82 -6.44 14.51 7.69
C ASN A 82 -6.52 13.28 8.59
N LEU A 83 -5.83 13.29 9.74
CA LEU A 83 -6.12 12.34 10.82
C LEU A 83 -7.35 12.80 11.60
N LEU A 84 -8.53 12.83 10.98
CA LEU A 84 -9.75 13.00 11.78
C LEU A 84 -9.94 11.74 12.63
N PRO A 85 -10.11 11.86 13.96
CA PRO A 85 -10.06 10.71 14.88
C PRO A 85 -11.23 9.72 14.74
N ASN A 86 -12.12 9.89 13.77
CA ASN A 86 -13.32 9.06 13.59
C ASN A 86 -13.77 8.84 12.14
N THR A 87 -13.03 9.30 11.13
CA THR A 87 -13.27 8.84 9.77
C THR A 87 -12.40 7.62 9.53
N ARG A 88 -13.02 6.51 9.10
CA ARG A 88 -12.31 5.41 8.41
C ARG A 88 -11.83 5.88 7.03
N GLU A 89 -11.31 7.09 6.95
CA GLU A 89 -10.62 7.62 5.78
C GLU A 89 -9.27 6.95 5.80
N VAL A 90 -9.28 5.77 5.15
CA VAL A 90 -8.21 5.25 4.31
C VAL A 90 -7.03 6.22 4.25
N ASP A 91 -5.88 5.78 4.78
CA ASP A 91 -4.61 6.50 4.95
C ASP A 91 -4.00 7.01 3.61
N GLU A 92 -4.78 7.72 2.80
CA GLU A 92 -4.40 8.34 1.54
C GLU A 92 -3.78 9.71 1.84
N GLY A 93 -2.55 9.88 1.40
CA GLY A 93 -1.77 11.09 1.56
C GLY A 93 -1.38 11.67 0.21
N VAL A 94 -0.44 12.62 0.26
CA VAL A 94 0.14 13.26 -0.93
C VAL A 94 1.66 13.18 -0.86
N CYS A 95 2.31 12.82 -1.97
CA CYS A 95 3.75 12.79 -2.06
C CYS A 95 4.33 14.20 -1.95
N THR A 96 5.18 14.40 -0.94
CA THR A 96 5.72 15.71 -0.58
C THR A 96 7.21 15.60 -0.35
N SER A 97 7.98 16.60 -0.81
CA SER A 97 9.41 16.68 -0.52
C SER A 97 9.68 16.96 0.96
N GLU A 98 10.77 16.41 1.51
CA GLU A 98 11.18 16.61 2.91
C GLU A 98 11.42 18.10 3.27
N TRP A 99 11.66 18.95 2.27
CA TRP A 99 11.87 20.40 2.41
C TRP A 99 10.60 21.24 2.30
N ASN A 100 9.43 20.62 2.13
CA ASN A 100 8.20 21.37 1.94
C ASN A 100 7.76 22.03 3.26
N LEU A 101 7.56 23.36 3.25
CA LEU A 101 7.21 24.16 4.43
C LEU A 101 5.90 23.69 5.09
N ASP A 102 5.01 23.06 4.33
CA ASP A 102 3.79 22.44 4.84
C ASP A 102 4.08 21.30 5.82
N PHE A 103 5.11 20.49 5.57
CA PHE A 103 5.54 19.43 6.49
C PHE A 103 6.18 20.03 7.75
N TYR A 104 6.98 21.09 7.58
CA TYR A 104 7.56 21.82 8.71
C TYR A 104 6.48 22.41 9.63
N SER A 105 5.38 22.93 9.07
CA SER A 105 4.25 23.46 9.86
C SER A 105 3.39 22.42 10.58
N GLN A 106 3.56 21.12 10.30
CA GLN A 106 2.89 20.04 11.04
C GLN A 106 3.73 19.51 12.21
N ILE A 107 5.02 19.84 12.25
CA ILE A 107 5.96 19.46 13.32
C ILE A 107 6.05 20.53 14.42
N TYR A 108 5.67 21.79 14.14
CA TYR A 108 5.67 22.93 15.06
C TYR A 108 4.27 23.49 15.27
#